data_AF-A0A9D8J2H8-F1
#
_entry.id   AF-A0A9D8J2H8-F1
#
_cell.length_a   1.000
_cell.length_b   1.000
_cell.length_c   1.000
_cell.angle_alpha   90.00
_cell.angle_beta   90.00
_cell.angle_gamma   90.00
#
_symmetry.space_group_name_H-M   'P 1'
#
loop_
_entity.id
_entity.type
_entity.pdbx_description
1 polymer ?
#
loop_
_entity_poly.entity_id
_entity_poly.type
_entity_poly.pdbx_seq_one_letter_code
_entity_poly.pdbx_strand_id
1 'polypeptide(L)'
;AIGKGLLKIMSKMGISTYQSYCGAQIFNAIGLSDKLLAAYFTGTDCTTDGAGLIEIAEETVRRHRLAFSDAPIYRGALDVGGEFAYRVRGEDHAWTPDTISKLQHATRKNDWSQYLEYTQSINEQSERLLTLRGLLDFKLADEPIPLDEIEPAKELVKRFATGAMSFGSISYEAHTTLAIAMNRIGGKSNTGEGGELPERFTPLANGDSMRSAIKQVASGRFGVTTEYLVNADDIQIKVCQGAKPGEGGQLPGHKVDAVIAKVRHSTPGVGLISPPPHHDIYSIEDLAQLIHDLKNVNPAARISVKLVSEVGVGTVAAGVAKAHADHVTIAGYDGGTGASPITSIKHAGLPWEIGLAETHQTLVLNRLRGRISVQADGGMRTGRDVVIGALLGADEFGFATAPLIVTGCIMMRKCHLNTCPVGVATQDPELRRRFSGQPEHVVNFFFFIAEEVRQWMSKLGFRTFNEMIGRSDRLDMRKAVKQWKASKIDLSRMLYTPPAGPDVAIYNRERQDHGLDQALDHQLIAQAQPALEKRQAVQISTEIRNYNRTVGAMLSGEVAKRYGHA
;
A
#
# COMPACT_ATOMS: atom_id res chain seq x y z
N ALA A 1 30.54 7.10 2.74
CA ALA A 1 29.27 6.43 2.38
C ALA A 1 28.76 5.49 3.49
N ILE A 2 29.56 4.50 3.92
CA ILE A 2 29.15 3.46 4.88
C ILE A 2 28.65 4.05 6.22
N GLY A 3 29.38 4.99 6.84
CA GLY A 3 28.95 5.60 8.10
C GLY A 3 27.55 6.25 8.03
N LYS A 4 27.26 6.98 6.93
CA LYS A 4 25.92 7.53 6.67
C LYS A 4 24.88 6.43 6.45
N GLY A 5 25.26 5.34 5.80
CA GLY A 5 24.41 4.16 5.62
C GLY A 5 24.02 3.51 6.94
N LEU A 6 24.98 3.33 7.86
CA LEU A 6 24.72 2.79 9.20
C LEU A 6 23.80 3.71 10.00
N LEU A 7 24.11 5.01 10.08
CA LEU A 7 23.24 6.00 10.75
C LEU A 7 21.81 5.95 10.22
N LYS A 8 21.66 5.80 8.90
CA LYS A 8 20.38 5.70 8.25
C LYS A 8 19.62 4.42 8.56
N ILE A 9 20.30 3.28 8.70
CA ILE A 9 19.66 2.01 9.09
C ILE A 9 19.19 2.09 10.54
N MET A 10 20.05 2.55 11.46
CA MET A 10 19.70 2.69 12.87
C MET A 10 18.53 3.64 13.10
N SER A 11 18.50 4.77 12.39
CA SER A 11 17.44 5.77 12.54
C SER A 11 16.06 5.27 12.13
N LYS A 12 15.95 4.20 11.32
CA LYS A 12 14.65 3.61 10.93
C LYS A 12 13.85 3.14 12.13
N MET A 13 14.55 2.71 13.18
CA MET A 13 13.96 2.25 14.45
C MET A 13 14.19 3.23 15.59
N GLY A 14 14.56 4.48 15.29
CA GLY A 14 14.82 5.50 16.31
C GLY A 14 16.10 5.27 17.14
N ILE A 15 17.01 4.41 16.68
CA ILE A 15 18.25 4.11 17.40
C ILE A 15 19.32 5.16 17.07
N SER A 16 19.81 5.85 18.09
CA SER A 16 20.78 6.95 17.94
C SER A 16 22.24 6.53 18.18
N THR A 17 22.49 5.39 18.82
CA THR A 17 23.86 4.96 19.18
C THR A 17 24.21 3.61 18.58
N TYR A 18 25.42 3.52 18.03
CA TYR A 18 25.95 2.27 17.46
C TYR A 18 26.06 1.18 18.53
N GLN A 19 26.47 1.53 19.75
CA GLN A 19 26.59 0.58 20.85
C GLN A 19 25.26 -0.10 21.18
N SER A 20 24.14 0.62 21.12
CA SER A 20 22.81 0.03 21.36
C SER A 20 22.34 -0.83 20.17
N TYR A 21 22.79 -0.51 18.96
CA TYR A 21 22.45 -1.31 17.77
C TYR A 21 23.24 -2.62 17.71
N CYS A 22 24.48 -2.64 18.21
CA CYS A 22 25.32 -3.82 18.25
C CYS A 22 24.68 -4.95 19.06
N GLY A 23 24.46 -6.10 18.42
CA GLY A 23 23.86 -7.27 19.06
C GLY A 23 22.34 -7.22 19.27
N ALA A 24 21.69 -6.09 18.96
CA ALA A 24 20.23 -5.93 19.13
C ALA A 24 19.39 -6.72 18.12
N GLN A 25 20.00 -7.24 17.06
CA GLN A 25 19.35 -8.06 16.03
C GLN A 25 18.07 -7.41 15.45
N ILE A 26 18.18 -6.14 15.04
CA ILE A 26 17.09 -5.37 14.41
C ILE A 26 16.85 -5.84 12.96
N PHE A 27 16.50 -7.11 12.81
CA PHE A 27 16.30 -7.82 11.56
C PHE A 27 15.23 -8.89 11.75
N ASN A 28 14.48 -9.19 10.70
CA ASN A 28 13.67 -10.40 10.63
C ASN A 28 14.28 -11.34 9.59
N ALA A 29 14.28 -12.63 9.89
CA ALA A 29 14.67 -13.66 8.95
C ALA A 29 13.45 -14.10 8.12
N ILE A 30 13.69 -14.39 6.85
CA ILE A 30 12.75 -15.08 5.95
C ILE A 30 13.51 -16.21 5.28
N GLY A 31 12.91 -17.39 5.22
CA GLY A 31 13.50 -18.53 4.51
C GLY A 31 14.71 -19.16 5.21
N LEU A 32 14.89 -18.94 6.52
CA LEU A 32 15.96 -19.55 7.32
C LEU A 32 15.36 -20.47 8.38
N SER A 33 16.05 -21.59 8.62
CA SER A 33 15.53 -22.59 9.54
C SER A 33 15.61 -22.21 11.01
N ASP A 34 14.61 -22.62 11.78
CA ASP A 34 14.55 -22.35 13.22
C ASP A 34 15.78 -22.91 13.95
N LYS A 35 16.29 -24.09 13.52
CA LYS A 35 17.51 -24.70 14.08
C LYS A 35 18.75 -23.84 13.84
N LEU A 36 18.89 -23.26 12.64
CA LEU A 36 20.01 -22.38 12.29
C LEU A 36 19.94 -21.10 13.13
N LEU A 37 18.77 -20.48 13.22
CA LEU A 37 18.55 -19.25 13.97
C LEU A 37 18.80 -19.47 15.47
N ALA A 38 18.28 -20.55 16.04
CA ALA A 38 18.50 -20.89 17.44
C ALA A 38 19.99 -21.05 17.79
N ALA A 39 20.78 -21.63 16.89
CA ALA A 39 22.21 -21.90 17.12
C ALA A 39 23.13 -20.68 16.90
N TYR A 40 22.82 -19.82 15.93
CA TYR A 40 23.76 -18.78 15.46
C TYR A 40 23.21 -17.34 15.54
N PHE A 41 21.90 -17.17 15.65
CA PHE A 41 21.21 -15.87 15.66
C PHE A 41 20.06 -15.87 16.67
N THR A 42 20.33 -16.42 17.87
CA THR A 42 19.30 -16.62 18.90
C THR A 42 18.56 -15.32 19.21
N GLY A 43 17.24 -15.33 19.05
CA GLY A 43 16.37 -14.16 19.24
C GLY A 43 15.87 -13.52 17.94
N THR A 44 16.41 -13.89 16.78
CA THR A 44 15.90 -13.41 15.48
C THR A 44 14.63 -14.16 15.07
N ASP A 45 13.54 -13.44 14.84
CA ASP A 45 12.26 -14.03 14.42
C ASP A 45 12.26 -14.48 12.94
N CYS A 46 11.58 -15.59 12.66
CA CYS A 46 11.29 -16.11 11.33
C CYS A 46 9.91 -16.76 11.30
N THR A 47 9.05 -16.36 10.36
CA THR A 47 7.67 -16.88 10.27
C THR A 47 7.49 -17.98 9.23
N THR A 48 8.53 -18.28 8.45
CA THR A 48 8.45 -19.16 7.27
C THR A 48 9.29 -20.43 7.34
N ASP A 49 10.13 -20.62 8.37
CA ASP A 49 11.22 -21.62 8.37
C ASP A 49 12.07 -21.53 7.07
N GLY A 50 12.92 -22.51 6.77
CA GLY A 50 13.55 -22.64 5.45
C GLY A 50 14.94 -23.27 5.45
N ALA A 51 15.89 -22.59 4.82
CA ALA A 51 17.24 -23.11 4.58
C ALA A 51 18.04 -23.27 5.88
N GLY A 52 18.75 -24.40 6.01
CA GLY A 52 19.71 -24.67 7.07
C GLY A 52 21.16 -24.56 6.58
N LEU A 53 22.08 -25.09 7.38
CA LEU A 53 23.51 -25.09 7.05
C LEU A 53 23.83 -25.84 5.75
N ILE A 54 23.12 -26.94 5.46
CA ILE A 54 23.35 -27.76 4.26
C ILE A 54 23.03 -26.95 3.02
N GLU A 55 21.88 -26.27 2.99
CA GLU A 55 21.46 -25.45 1.87
C GLU A 55 22.38 -24.24 1.66
N ILE A 56 22.76 -23.57 2.74
CA ILE A 56 23.69 -22.43 2.69
C ILE A 56 25.09 -22.88 2.19
N ALA A 57 25.57 -24.03 2.66
CA ALA A 57 26.85 -24.60 2.23
C ALA A 57 26.83 -24.95 0.74
N GLU A 58 25.79 -25.63 0.25
CA GLU A 58 25.67 -25.98 -1.16
C GLU A 58 25.62 -24.74 -2.06
N GLU A 59 24.86 -23.69 -1.72
CA GLU A 59 24.86 -22.44 -2.51
C GLU A 59 26.20 -21.71 -2.48
N THR A 60 26.92 -21.78 -1.37
CA THR A 60 28.26 -21.21 -1.24
C THR A 60 29.26 -21.98 -2.11
N VAL A 61 29.22 -23.31 -2.08
CA VAL A 61 30.08 -24.18 -2.90
C VAL A 61 29.76 -24.04 -4.39
N ARG A 62 28.49 -23.90 -4.79
CA ARG A 62 28.11 -23.67 -6.20
C ARG A 62 28.69 -22.37 -6.74
N ARG A 63 28.58 -21.27 -5.98
CA ARG A 63 29.18 -19.98 -6.35
C ARG A 63 30.70 -20.08 -6.42
N HIS A 64 31.31 -20.77 -5.46
CA HIS A 64 32.75 -21.05 -5.48
C HIS A 64 33.16 -21.83 -6.75
N ARG A 65 32.52 -22.97 -7.04
CA ARG A 65 32.81 -23.77 -8.24
C ARG A 65 32.68 -22.96 -9.53
N LEU A 66 31.69 -22.08 -9.62
CA LEU A 66 31.51 -21.21 -10.78
C LEU A 66 32.66 -20.21 -10.92
N ALA A 67 33.07 -19.57 -9.83
CA ALA A 67 34.17 -18.60 -9.82
C ALA A 67 35.54 -19.23 -10.15
N PHE A 68 35.75 -20.49 -9.79
CA PHE A 68 36.98 -21.25 -10.07
C PHE A 68 36.85 -22.19 -11.28
N SER A 69 35.79 -22.06 -12.08
CA SER A 69 35.62 -22.84 -13.31
C SER A 69 36.41 -22.24 -14.48
N ASP A 70 36.66 -23.03 -15.51
CA ASP A 70 37.29 -22.55 -16.76
C ASP A 70 36.34 -21.73 -17.65
N ALA A 71 35.16 -21.35 -17.15
CA ALA A 71 34.14 -20.63 -17.90
C ALA A 71 34.72 -19.32 -18.47
N PRO A 72 34.77 -19.17 -19.82
CA PRO A 72 35.43 -18.03 -20.45
C PRO A 72 34.88 -16.66 -20.03
N ILE A 73 33.58 -16.59 -19.72
CA ILE A 73 32.88 -15.36 -19.31
C ILE A 73 33.45 -14.76 -18.02
N TYR A 74 33.93 -15.59 -17.08
CA TYR A 74 34.41 -15.13 -15.77
C TYR A 74 35.92 -14.87 -15.72
N ARG A 75 36.65 -15.07 -16.83
CA ARG A 75 38.09 -14.77 -16.90
C ARG A 75 38.42 -13.28 -16.82
N GLY A 76 37.49 -12.41 -17.22
CA GLY A 76 37.71 -10.96 -17.26
C GLY A 76 36.50 -10.11 -16.93
N ALA A 77 35.36 -10.71 -16.56
CA ALA A 77 34.14 -10.00 -16.24
C ALA A 77 33.32 -10.72 -15.15
N LEU A 78 32.57 -9.96 -14.36
CA LEU A 78 31.53 -10.50 -13.49
C LEU A 78 30.25 -10.77 -14.29
N ASP A 79 29.34 -11.54 -13.70
CA ASP A 79 28.00 -11.70 -14.27
C ASP A 79 27.30 -10.34 -14.40
N VAL A 80 26.50 -10.20 -15.45
CA VAL A 80 25.72 -9.00 -15.75
C VAL A 80 24.65 -8.77 -14.67
N GLY A 81 24.22 -9.84 -14.01
CA GLY A 81 23.20 -9.84 -12.96
C GLY A 81 21.82 -9.43 -13.48
N GLY A 82 20.89 -9.18 -12.56
CA GLY A 82 19.57 -8.67 -12.90
C GLY A 82 18.77 -8.19 -11.70
N GLU A 83 19.38 -8.09 -10.52
CA GLU A 83 18.64 -7.88 -9.28
C GLU A 83 17.85 -6.56 -9.26
N PHE A 84 18.45 -5.47 -9.76
CA PHE A 84 17.88 -4.13 -9.69
C PHE A 84 17.03 -3.74 -10.90
N ALA A 85 17.30 -4.36 -12.05
CA ALA A 85 16.62 -4.09 -13.31
C ALA A 85 16.57 -5.35 -14.15
N TYR A 86 15.45 -5.55 -14.84
CA TYR A 86 15.26 -6.67 -15.74
C TYR A 86 16.37 -6.72 -16.80
N ARG A 87 16.93 -7.91 -16.99
CA ARG A 87 17.84 -8.24 -18.08
C ARG A 87 17.48 -9.61 -18.61
N VAL A 88 17.64 -9.82 -19.92
CA VAL A 88 17.27 -11.08 -20.59
C VAL A 88 17.99 -12.31 -19.99
N ARG A 89 19.22 -12.13 -19.51
CA ARG A 89 20.03 -13.18 -18.86
C ARG A 89 20.22 -12.95 -17.35
N GLY A 90 19.38 -12.11 -16.74
CA GLY A 90 19.49 -11.74 -15.33
C GLY A 90 18.51 -12.50 -14.44
N GLU A 91 18.41 -12.04 -13.19
CA GLU A 91 17.39 -12.47 -12.24
C GLU A 91 15.97 -12.31 -12.78
N ASP A 92 15.07 -13.16 -12.30
CA ASP A 92 13.66 -13.09 -12.66
C ASP A 92 12.93 -11.90 -12.02
N HIS A 93 12.08 -11.24 -12.81
CA HIS A 93 11.19 -10.18 -12.35
C HIS A 93 9.74 -10.54 -12.60
N ALA A 94 8.86 -10.15 -11.68
CA ALA A 94 7.41 -10.25 -11.89
C ALA A 94 6.94 -9.39 -13.08
N TRP A 95 7.55 -8.23 -13.28
CA TRP A 95 7.31 -7.37 -14.44
C TRP A 95 8.39 -7.58 -15.49
N THR A 96 7.98 -8.12 -16.63
CA THR A 96 8.79 -8.33 -17.84
C THR A 96 8.22 -7.52 -19.00
N PRO A 97 8.98 -7.24 -20.07
CA PRO A 97 8.45 -6.56 -21.25
C PRO A 97 7.20 -7.25 -21.83
N ASP A 98 7.18 -8.59 -21.82
CA ASP A 98 6.05 -9.39 -22.31
C ASP A 98 4.77 -9.19 -21.47
N THR A 99 4.88 -9.38 -20.15
CA THR A 99 3.73 -9.19 -19.22
C THR A 99 3.20 -7.76 -19.24
N ILE A 100 4.09 -6.77 -19.37
CA ILE A 100 3.73 -5.35 -19.52
C ILE A 100 2.95 -5.14 -20.82
N SER A 101 3.45 -5.66 -21.94
CA SER A 101 2.81 -5.50 -23.25
C SER A 101 1.43 -6.15 -23.29
N LYS A 102 1.29 -7.38 -22.77
CA LYS A 102 0.01 -8.10 -22.71
C LYS A 102 -1.03 -7.33 -21.90
N LEU A 103 -0.66 -6.85 -20.70
CA LEU A 103 -1.58 -6.08 -19.85
C LEU A 103 -2.03 -4.77 -20.52
N GLN A 104 -1.10 -4.03 -21.13
CA GLN A 104 -1.42 -2.79 -21.85
C GLN A 104 -2.34 -3.03 -23.05
N HIS A 105 -2.08 -4.07 -23.84
CA HIS A 105 -2.93 -4.39 -24.99
C HIS A 105 -4.32 -4.88 -24.55
N ALA A 106 -4.41 -5.75 -23.54
CA ALA A 106 -5.67 -6.25 -23.01
C ALA A 106 -6.57 -5.09 -22.56
N THR A 107 -6.04 -4.17 -21.76
CA THR A 107 -6.80 -3.04 -21.21
C THR A 107 -7.17 -1.98 -22.24
N ARG A 108 -6.32 -1.73 -23.24
CA ARG A 108 -6.60 -0.79 -24.34
C ARG A 108 -7.67 -1.30 -25.30
N LYS A 109 -7.66 -2.60 -25.59
CA LYS A 109 -8.62 -3.25 -26.50
C LYS A 109 -9.87 -3.76 -25.79
N ASN A 110 -9.90 -3.68 -24.46
CA ASN A 110 -10.88 -4.37 -23.62
C ASN A 110 -10.98 -5.87 -23.96
N ASP A 111 -9.82 -6.53 -24.10
CA ASP A 111 -9.70 -7.93 -24.50
C ASP A 111 -9.44 -8.84 -23.29
N TRP A 112 -10.48 -9.58 -22.90
CA TRP A 112 -10.44 -10.54 -21.80
C TRP A 112 -9.51 -11.73 -22.06
N SER A 113 -9.44 -12.22 -23.30
CA SER A 113 -8.58 -13.36 -23.65
C SER A 113 -7.11 -13.01 -23.44
N GLN A 114 -6.72 -11.81 -23.88
CA GLN A 114 -5.35 -11.33 -23.68
C GLN A 114 -5.03 -11.05 -22.20
N TYR A 115 -6.04 -10.65 -21.40
CA TYR A 115 -5.89 -10.55 -19.96
C TYR A 115 -5.65 -11.92 -19.31
N LEU A 116 -6.33 -12.98 -19.77
CA LEU A 116 -6.08 -14.34 -19.29
C LEU A 116 -4.65 -14.80 -19.61
N GLU A 117 -4.13 -14.53 -20.80
CA GLU A 117 -2.72 -14.82 -21.14
C GLU A 117 -1.74 -14.07 -20.22
N TYR A 118 -2.04 -12.81 -19.89
CA TYR A 118 -1.26 -12.02 -18.94
C TYR A 118 -1.26 -12.65 -17.55
N THR A 119 -2.45 -12.95 -17.01
CA THR A 119 -2.58 -13.49 -15.65
C THR A 119 -2.01 -14.89 -15.53
N GLN A 120 -2.15 -15.72 -16.56
CA GLN A 120 -1.49 -17.03 -16.65
C GLN A 120 0.03 -16.88 -16.52
N SER A 121 0.65 -15.98 -17.29
CA SER A 121 2.09 -15.73 -17.24
C SER A 121 2.58 -15.20 -15.88
N ILE A 122 1.74 -14.42 -15.17
CA ILE A 122 2.05 -13.92 -13.83
C ILE A 122 1.85 -14.98 -12.74
N ASN A 123 0.81 -15.81 -12.84
CA ASN A 123 0.39 -16.76 -11.82
C ASN A 123 1.10 -18.12 -11.92
N GLU A 124 1.47 -18.56 -13.12
CA GLU A 124 2.23 -19.79 -13.38
C GLU A 124 3.72 -19.58 -13.06
N GLN A 125 4.02 -19.45 -11.78
CA GLN A 125 5.39 -19.32 -11.24
C GLN A 125 5.96 -20.65 -10.77
N SER A 126 5.49 -21.78 -11.31
CA SER A 126 5.87 -23.14 -10.90
C SER A 126 7.39 -23.36 -10.86
N GLU A 127 8.15 -22.62 -11.66
CA GLU A 127 9.62 -22.68 -11.70
C GLU A 127 10.31 -21.43 -11.14
N ARG A 128 9.68 -20.26 -11.20
CA ARG A 128 10.30 -18.95 -10.87
C ARG A 128 10.18 -18.57 -9.39
N LEU A 129 9.13 -19.03 -8.70
CA LEU A 129 8.86 -18.86 -7.26
C LEU A 129 9.28 -17.48 -6.68
N LEU A 130 8.66 -16.39 -7.16
CA LEU A 130 9.08 -15.02 -6.83
C LEU A 130 8.48 -14.46 -5.54
N THR A 131 7.40 -15.08 -5.06
CA THR A 131 6.58 -14.57 -3.94
C THR A 131 6.06 -15.72 -3.09
N LEU A 132 5.74 -15.44 -1.81
CA LEU A 132 5.16 -16.45 -0.91
C LEU A 132 3.80 -16.94 -1.42
N ARG A 133 2.94 -16.04 -1.90
CA ARG A 133 1.67 -16.40 -2.56
C ARG A 133 1.81 -17.27 -3.81
N GLY A 134 3.00 -17.32 -4.42
CA GLY A 134 3.34 -18.26 -5.49
C GLY A 134 3.51 -19.70 -5.02
N LEU A 135 3.77 -19.91 -3.72
CA LEU A 135 3.84 -21.23 -3.07
C LEU A 135 2.48 -21.76 -2.61
N LEU A 136 1.45 -20.92 -2.64
CA LEU A 136 0.10 -21.29 -2.23
C LEU A 136 -0.69 -21.91 -3.39
N ASP A 137 -1.66 -22.75 -3.04
CA ASP A 137 -2.70 -23.26 -3.93
C ASP A 137 -4.07 -23.18 -3.26
N PHE A 138 -5.12 -23.30 -4.07
CA PHE A 138 -6.50 -23.23 -3.60
C PHE A 138 -7.09 -24.62 -3.35
N LYS A 139 -7.76 -24.79 -2.21
CA LYS A 139 -8.62 -25.95 -1.95
C LYS A 139 -10.02 -25.64 -2.48
N LEU A 140 -10.29 -26.10 -3.70
CA LEU A 140 -11.55 -25.88 -4.39
C LEU A 140 -12.74 -26.48 -3.62
N ALA A 141 -13.93 -25.95 -3.87
CA ALA A 141 -15.17 -26.59 -3.44
C ALA A 141 -15.44 -27.83 -4.30
N ASP A 142 -16.20 -28.78 -3.77
CA ASP A 142 -16.61 -29.98 -4.51
C ASP A 142 -17.51 -29.61 -5.70
N GLU A 143 -18.42 -28.65 -5.48
CA GLU A 143 -19.35 -28.14 -6.48
C GLU A 143 -19.14 -26.61 -6.63
N PRO A 144 -18.69 -26.13 -7.81
CA PRO A 144 -18.60 -24.71 -8.09
C PRO A 144 -19.97 -24.02 -8.12
N ILE A 145 -20.03 -22.78 -7.67
CA ILE A 145 -21.27 -21.98 -7.72
C ILE A 145 -21.41 -21.30 -9.10
N PRO A 146 -22.59 -21.31 -9.73
CA PRO A 146 -22.86 -20.57 -10.97
C PRO A 146 -22.49 -19.07 -10.85
N LEU A 147 -21.85 -18.50 -11.88
CA LEU A 147 -21.35 -17.11 -11.84
C LEU A 147 -22.47 -16.08 -11.62
N ASP A 148 -23.68 -16.37 -12.06
CA ASP A 148 -24.88 -15.53 -11.89
C ASP A 148 -25.37 -15.44 -10.44
N GLU A 149 -25.03 -16.41 -9.59
CA GLU A 149 -25.29 -16.35 -8.14
C GLU A 149 -24.22 -15.55 -7.37
N ILE A 150 -23.11 -15.22 -8.01
CA ILE A 150 -22.00 -14.48 -7.37
C ILE A 150 -22.22 -13.00 -7.53
N GLU A 151 -21.91 -12.24 -6.48
CA GLU A 151 -22.03 -10.78 -6.52
C GLU A 151 -21.36 -10.17 -7.77
N PRO A 152 -21.97 -9.14 -8.37
CA PRO A 152 -21.52 -8.62 -9.65
C PRO A 152 -20.19 -7.86 -9.52
N ALA A 153 -19.40 -7.84 -10.59
CA ALA A 153 -18.08 -7.19 -10.62
C ALA A 153 -18.09 -5.73 -10.17
N LYS A 154 -19.20 -5.00 -10.40
CA LYS A 154 -19.41 -3.61 -9.98
C LYS A 154 -19.39 -3.41 -8.45
N GLU A 155 -19.67 -4.45 -7.66
CA GLU A 155 -19.59 -4.39 -6.20
C GLU A 155 -18.16 -4.70 -5.73
N LEU A 156 -17.47 -5.62 -6.41
CA LEU A 156 -16.09 -5.97 -6.13
C LEU A 156 -15.11 -4.81 -6.37
N VAL A 157 -15.29 -4.04 -7.46
CA VAL A 157 -14.41 -2.89 -7.77
C VAL A 157 -14.41 -1.80 -6.69
N LYS A 158 -15.46 -1.71 -5.87
CA LYS A 158 -15.53 -0.75 -4.74
C LYS A 158 -14.52 -1.08 -3.64
N ARG A 159 -14.02 -2.32 -3.59
CA ARG A 159 -12.96 -2.76 -2.67
C ARG A 159 -11.57 -2.40 -3.17
N PHE A 160 -11.45 -1.90 -4.39
CA PHE A 160 -10.17 -1.61 -5.01
C PHE A 160 -9.83 -0.12 -4.87
N ALA A 161 -8.58 0.13 -4.54
CA ALA A 161 -8.02 1.46 -4.51
C ALA A 161 -6.75 1.54 -5.33
N THR A 162 -6.52 2.65 -6.05
CA THR A 162 -5.19 2.93 -6.57
C THR A 162 -4.29 3.40 -5.44
N GLY A 163 -3.10 2.83 -5.32
CA GLY A 163 -2.15 3.13 -4.25
C GLY A 163 -1.72 4.60 -4.21
N ALA A 164 -1.26 5.03 -3.04
CA ALA A 164 -0.82 6.40 -2.77
C ALA A 164 0.41 6.78 -3.60
N MET A 165 0.22 7.57 -4.67
CA MET A 165 1.27 8.00 -5.58
C MET A 165 1.20 9.52 -5.73
N SER A 166 2.22 10.23 -5.23
CA SER A 166 2.14 11.69 -5.13
C SER A 166 2.14 12.40 -6.49
N PHE A 167 1.29 13.43 -6.61
CA PHE A 167 1.49 14.47 -7.62
C PHE A 167 2.87 15.10 -7.42
N GLY A 168 3.70 15.08 -8.47
CA GLY A 168 5.13 15.36 -8.42
C GLY A 168 5.97 14.11 -8.67
N SER A 169 5.66 12.98 -8.00
CA SER A 169 6.26 11.69 -8.36
C SER A 169 5.74 11.22 -9.72
N ILE A 170 4.43 11.26 -9.90
CA ILE A 170 3.76 11.06 -11.19
C ILE A 170 3.26 12.40 -11.76
N SER A 171 3.05 12.43 -13.07
CA SER A 171 2.54 13.58 -13.80
C SER A 171 1.10 13.90 -13.38
N TYR A 172 0.66 15.13 -13.66
CA TYR A 172 -0.73 15.54 -13.46
C TYR A 172 -1.69 14.61 -14.22
N GLU A 173 -1.35 14.30 -15.48
CA GLU A 173 -2.14 13.49 -16.39
C GLU A 173 -2.34 12.07 -15.87
N ALA A 174 -1.27 11.42 -15.39
CA ALA A 174 -1.38 10.09 -14.79
C ALA A 174 -2.20 10.12 -13.50
N HIS A 175 -2.00 11.15 -12.66
CA HIS A 175 -2.68 11.27 -11.37
C HIS A 175 -4.20 11.48 -11.52
N THR A 176 -4.62 12.39 -12.41
CA THR A 176 -6.04 12.65 -12.67
C THR A 176 -6.71 11.54 -13.45
N THR A 177 -6.01 10.88 -14.37
CA THR A 177 -6.53 9.70 -15.09
C THR A 177 -6.94 8.59 -14.12
N LEU A 178 -6.11 8.31 -13.12
CA LEU A 178 -6.44 7.32 -12.08
C LEU A 178 -7.64 7.78 -11.25
N ALA A 179 -7.70 9.06 -10.86
CA ALA A 179 -8.83 9.57 -10.07
C ALA A 179 -10.16 9.47 -10.83
N ILE A 180 -10.20 9.91 -12.09
CA ILE A 180 -11.39 9.82 -12.93
C ILE A 180 -11.84 8.36 -13.06
N ALA A 181 -10.92 7.44 -13.37
CA ALA A 181 -11.25 6.03 -13.54
C ALA A 181 -11.85 5.41 -12.27
N MET A 182 -11.24 5.65 -11.11
CA MET A 182 -11.73 5.09 -9.85
C MET A 182 -13.08 5.67 -9.44
N ASN A 183 -13.27 6.98 -9.62
CA ASN A 183 -14.54 7.64 -9.33
C ASN A 183 -15.69 7.11 -10.21
N ARG A 184 -15.43 6.80 -11.49
CA ARG A 184 -16.42 6.21 -12.40
C ARG A 184 -16.92 4.84 -11.96
N ILE A 185 -16.06 4.04 -11.31
CA ILE A 185 -16.38 2.65 -10.91
C ILE A 185 -16.76 2.52 -9.43
N GLY A 186 -16.79 3.63 -8.68
CA GLY A 186 -17.04 3.62 -7.23
C GLY A 186 -15.89 3.01 -6.40
N GLY A 187 -14.73 2.78 -7.01
CA GLY A 187 -13.50 2.51 -6.30
C GLY A 187 -12.86 3.80 -5.80
N LYS A 188 -11.62 3.73 -5.29
CA LYS A 188 -10.97 4.90 -4.68
C LYS A 188 -9.60 5.18 -5.26
N SER A 189 -9.27 6.46 -5.49
CA SER A 189 -7.90 6.88 -5.78
C SER A 189 -7.28 7.62 -4.61
N ASN A 190 -5.95 7.65 -4.53
CA ASN A 190 -5.22 8.20 -3.41
C ASN A 190 -4.22 9.28 -3.86
N THR A 191 -4.26 10.44 -3.21
CA THR A 191 -3.41 11.59 -3.55
C THR A 191 -1.93 11.33 -3.42
N GLY A 192 -1.53 10.43 -2.51
CA GLY A 192 -0.17 10.35 -2.01
C GLY A 192 0.25 11.63 -1.27
N GLU A 193 1.54 11.72 -0.96
CA GLU A 193 2.13 12.76 -0.10
C GLU A 193 2.29 14.13 -0.77
N GLY A 194 1.60 14.37 -1.91
CA GLY A 194 1.90 15.48 -2.82
C GLY A 194 0.98 16.69 -2.70
N GLY A 195 -0.09 16.60 -1.91
CA GLY A 195 -1.23 17.50 -1.99
C GLY A 195 -2.11 17.24 -3.22
N GLU A 196 -3.16 18.03 -3.37
CA GLU A 196 -4.07 18.00 -4.52
C GLU A 196 -4.47 19.43 -4.89
N LEU A 197 -4.53 19.74 -6.18
CA LEU A 197 -4.94 21.07 -6.66
C LEU A 197 -6.44 21.30 -6.38
N PRO A 198 -6.84 22.44 -5.78
CA PRO A 198 -8.24 22.72 -5.45
C PRO A 198 -9.22 22.69 -6.63
N GLU A 199 -8.75 23.03 -7.83
CA GLU A 199 -9.55 22.96 -9.06
C GLU A 199 -10.09 21.55 -9.36
N ARG A 200 -9.50 20.50 -8.77
CA ARG A 200 -9.95 19.11 -8.92
C ARG A 200 -11.15 18.76 -8.06
N PHE A 201 -11.49 19.59 -7.07
CA PHE A 201 -12.60 19.33 -6.15
C PHE A 201 -13.96 19.56 -6.80
N THR A 202 -13.99 20.39 -7.86
CA THR A 202 -15.18 20.60 -8.67
C THR A 202 -15.29 19.53 -9.75
N PRO A 203 -16.46 18.87 -9.90
CA PRO A 203 -16.72 17.99 -11.03
C PRO A 203 -16.55 18.69 -12.39
N LEU A 204 -16.08 17.93 -13.37
CA LEU A 204 -15.96 18.37 -14.75
C LEU A 204 -17.34 18.50 -15.41
N ALA A 205 -17.42 19.26 -16.50
CA ALA A 205 -18.67 19.50 -17.21
C ALA A 205 -19.32 18.21 -17.77
N ASN A 206 -18.54 17.15 -17.99
CA ASN A 206 -19.02 15.85 -18.44
C ASN A 206 -19.47 14.92 -17.28
N GLY A 207 -19.44 15.40 -16.03
CA GLY A 207 -19.79 14.63 -14.84
C GLY A 207 -18.65 13.84 -14.21
N ASP A 208 -17.46 13.79 -14.84
CA ASP A 208 -16.29 13.16 -14.23
C ASP A 208 -15.77 13.97 -13.04
N SER A 209 -15.08 13.31 -12.12
CA SER A 209 -14.39 13.98 -11.01
C SER A 209 -12.90 13.65 -11.02
N MET A 210 -12.06 14.67 -10.93
CA MET A 210 -10.62 14.53 -10.74
C MET A 210 -10.22 14.44 -9.27
N ARG A 211 -11.16 14.62 -8.33
CA ARG A 211 -10.91 14.56 -6.88
C ARG A 211 -10.50 13.16 -6.49
N SER A 212 -9.39 13.01 -5.77
CA SER A 212 -9.05 11.70 -5.20
C SER A 212 -9.89 11.41 -3.96
N ALA A 213 -10.54 10.25 -3.88
CA ALA A 213 -11.35 9.89 -2.71
C ALA A 213 -10.52 9.80 -1.42
N ILE A 214 -9.27 9.33 -1.52
CA ILE A 214 -8.35 9.18 -0.39
C ILE A 214 -7.33 10.33 -0.38
N LYS A 215 -7.27 11.04 0.74
CA LYS A 215 -6.36 12.16 0.99
C LYS A 215 -5.30 11.74 1.98
N GLN A 216 -4.04 11.66 1.56
CA GLN A 216 -2.95 11.25 2.45
C GLN A 216 -2.45 12.41 3.34
N VAL A 217 -2.16 12.11 4.60
CA VAL A 217 -1.46 12.95 5.58
C VAL A 217 -0.17 12.23 5.93
N ALA A 218 0.96 12.79 5.49
CA ALA A 218 2.30 12.21 5.69
C ALA A 218 3.19 13.19 6.46
N SER A 219 4.38 12.73 6.90
CA SER A 219 5.28 13.49 7.79
C SER A 219 5.61 14.90 7.34
N GLY A 220 5.75 15.14 6.03
CA GLY A 220 6.03 16.49 5.49
C GLY A 220 4.83 17.44 5.45
N ARG A 221 3.60 16.95 5.69
CA ARG A 221 2.32 17.71 5.60
C ARG A 221 2.15 18.54 4.31
N PHE A 222 2.82 18.14 3.24
CA PHE A 222 2.74 18.85 1.96
C PHE A 222 1.31 18.88 1.42
N GLY A 223 0.80 20.08 1.19
CA GLY A 223 -0.55 20.32 0.67
C GLY A 223 -1.68 19.87 1.60
N VAL A 224 -1.40 19.61 2.88
CA VAL A 224 -2.42 19.29 3.88
C VAL A 224 -3.03 20.60 4.39
N THR A 225 -4.19 20.96 3.84
CA THR A 225 -4.99 22.12 4.24
C THR A 225 -6.39 21.67 4.68
N THR A 226 -7.14 22.53 5.37
CA THR A 226 -8.51 22.21 5.76
C THR A 226 -9.39 21.91 4.54
N GLU A 227 -9.26 22.70 3.46
CA GLU A 227 -9.96 22.47 2.19
C GLU A 227 -9.62 21.10 1.57
N TYR A 228 -8.34 20.70 1.62
CA TYR A 228 -7.89 19.39 1.17
C TYR A 228 -8.52 18.25 1.99
N LEU A 229 -8.58 18.40 3.32
CA LEU A 229 -9.11 17.38 4.24
C LEU A 229 -10.63 17.22 4.15
N VAL A 230 -11.38 18.31 4.00
CA VAL A 230 -12.86 18.24 3.86
C VAL A 230 -13.31 17.67 2.52
N ASN A 231 -12.42 17.62 1.52
CA ASN A 231 -12.62 16.98 0.22
C ASN A 231 -12.17 15.51 0.19
N ALA A 232 -12.04 14.86 1.36
CA ALA A 232 -11.72 13.44 1.52
C ALA A 232 -12.96 12.59 1.82
N ASP A 233 -13.00 11.37 1.27
CA ASP A 233 -13.88 10.30 1.77
C ASP A 233 -13.11 9.42 2.77
N ASP A 234 -11.82 9.19 2.51
CA ASP A 234 -10.88 8.59 3.46
C ASP A 234 -9.67 9.52 3.65
N ILE A 235 -9.23 9.74 4.89
CA ILE A 235 -7.97 10.41 5.21
C ILE A 235 -6.97 9.37 5.66
N GLN A 236 -5.86 9.22 4.92
CA GLN A 236 -4.84 8.21 5.21
C GLN A 236 -3.61 8.81 5.90
N ILE A 237 -3.41 8.48 7.17
CA ILE A 237 -2.17 8.72 7.91
C ILE A 237 -1.11 7.75 7.39
N LYS A 238 -0.08 8.28 6.73
CA LYS A 238 1.01 7.48 6.17
C LYS A 238 2.17 7.37 7.15
N VAL A 239 2.12 6.38 8.04
CA VAL A 239 3.23 6.08 8.95
C VAL A 239 4.44 5.60 8.15
N CYS A 240 4.25 4.70 7.18
CA CYS A 240 5.34 4.20 6.34
C CYS A 240 4.88 3.69 4.96
N GLN A 241 5.83 3.24 4.13
CA GLN A 241 5.57 2.59 2.84
C GLN A 241 6.57 1.45 2.59
N GLY A 242 6.14 0.40 1.89
CA GLY A 242 6.94 -0.82 1.73
C GLY A 242 8.30 -0.65 1.05
N ALA A 243 8.43 0.31 0.11
CA ALA A 243 9.68 0.54 -0.61
C ALA A 243 10.79 1.24 0.22
N LYS A 244 10.43 1.81 1.38
CA LYS A 244 11.34 2.49 2.31
C LYS A 244 10.72 2.67 3.70
N PRO A 245 10.50 1.58 4.44
CA PRO A 245 10.08 1.66 5.83
C PRO A 245 11.15 2.37 6.66
N GLY A 246 10.71 3.13 7.67
CA GLY A 246 11.59 3.94 8.54
C GLY A 246 12.18 5.19 7.88
N GLU A 247 11.65 5.63 6.73
CA GLU A 247 12.09 6.83 6.02
C GLU A 247 10.93 7.65 5.45
N GLY A 248 11.19 8.94 5.20
CA GLY A 248 10.22 9.86 4.60
C GLY A 248 10.12 9.82 3.06
N GLY A 249 9.10 10.51 2.55
CA GLY A 249 8.95 10.82 1.13
C GLY A 249 10.19 11.51 0.54
N GLN A 250 10.44 11.29 -0.75
CA GLN A 250 11.54 11.93 -1.48
C GLN A 250 11.04 12.39 -2.83
N LEU A 251 11.19 13.68 -3.13
CA LEU A 251 10.98 14.25 -4.45
C LEU A 251 12.22 15.03 -4.86
N PRO A 252 12.96 14.60 -5.90
CA PRO A 252 14.11 15.33 -6.40
C PRO A 252 13.75 16.76 -6.83
N GLY A 253 14.64 17.72 -6.57
CA GLY A 253 14.37 19.15 -6.79
C GLY A 253 14.03 19.51 -8.24
N HIS A 254 14.63 18.81 -9.20
CA HIS A 254 14.33 18.97 -10.63
C HIS A 254 12.95 18.43 -11.05
N LYS A 255 12.17 17.87 -10.11
CA LYS A 255 10.74 17.54 -10.27
C LYS A 255 9.83 18.50 -9.50
N VAL A 256 10.38 19.50 -8.81
CA VAL A 256 9.64 20.50 -8.04
C VAL A 256 9.53 21.74 -8.92
N ASP A 257 8.63 21.68 -9.90
CA ASP A 257 8.30 22.86 -10.72
C ASP A 257 7.45 23.87 -9.92
N ALA A 258 7.08 24.99 -10.54
CA ALA A 258 6.30 26.04 -9.89
C ALA A 258 4.91 25.57 -9.41
N VAL A 259 4.29 24.62 -10.11
CA VAL A 259 2.96 24.09 -9.74
C VAL A 259 3.09 23.15 -8.55
N ILE A 260 4.05 22.23 -8.58
CA ILE A 260 4.35 21.34 -7.46
C ILE A 260 4.74 22.15 -6.22
N ALA A 261 5.60 23.16 -6.37
CA ALA A 261 6.00 24.03 -5.29
C ALA A 261 4.79 24.77 -4.67
N LYS A 262 3.90 25.30 -5.50
CA LYS A 262 2.66 25.97 -5.05
C LYS A 262 1.76 25.02 -4.25
N VAL A 263 1.48 23.83 -4.77
CA VAL A 263 0.61 22.83 -4.09
C VAL A 263 1.19 22.37 -2.76
N ARG A 264 2.52 22.29 -2.68
CA ARG A 264 3.22 21.81 -1.48
C ARG A 264 3.62 22.93 -0.52
N HIS A 265 3.32 24.19 -0.84
CA HIS A 265 3.80 25.36 -0.12
C HIS A 265 5.33 25.33 0.09
N SER A 266 6.06 24.95 -0.96
CA SER A 266 7.51 24.79 -0.95
C SER A 266 8.20 25.68 -1.97
N THR A 267 9.54 25.66 -2.01
CA THR A 267 10.33 26.43 -2.96
C THR A 267 10.55 25.66 -4.28
N PRO A 268 10.31 26.26 -5.46
CA PRO A 268 10.62 25.65 -6.75
C PRO A 268 12.10 25.22 -6.85
N GLY A 269 12.36 24.08 -7.47
CA GLY A 269 13.71 23.53 -7.70
C GLY A 269 14.39 22.90 -6.49
N VAL A 270 13.83 23.05 -5.27
CA VAL A 270 14.42 22.51 -4.04
C VAL A 270 13.94 21.08 -3.81
N GLY A 271 14.87 20.15 -3.56
CA GLY A 271 14.54 18.77 -3.25
C GLY A 271 13.76 18.64 -1.94
N LEU A 272 12.67 17.88 -1.96
CA LEU A 272 11.81 17.66 -0.80
C LEU A 272 12.08 16.28 -0.22
N ILE A 273 12.81 16.25 0.89
CA ILE A 273 13.02 15.05 1.71
C ILE A 273 12.18 15.23 2.96
N SER A 274 11.14 14.43 3.12
CA SER A 274 10.27 14.51 4.29
C SER A 274 11.00 13.96 5.53
N PRO A 275 10.70 14.47 6.73
CA PRO A 275 11.15 13.84 7.97
C PRO A 275 10.75 12.35 7.99
N PRO A 276 11.58 11.44 8.53
CA PRO A 276 11.18 10.05 8.69
C PRO A 276 9.94 9.88 9.58
N PRO A 277 9.86 10.47 10.80
CA PRO A 277 8.67 10.37 11.62
C PRO A 277 7.66 11.47 11.29
N HIS A 278 6.40 11.23 11.65
CA HIS A 278 5.46 12.29 11.92
C HIS A 278 5.88 12.99 13.22
N HIS A 279 6.08 14.31 13.20
CA HIS A 279 6.53 15.03 14.40
C HIS A 279 5.46 15.22 15.48
N ASP A 280 4.23 14.82 15.16
CA ASP A 280 3.04 14.77 16.01
C ASP A 280 2.60 13.33 16.30
N ILE A 281 3.45 12.33 16.04
CA ILE A 281 3.21 10.92 16.39
C ILE A 281 4.49 10.30 16.93
N TYR A 282 4.65 10.29 18.25
CA TYR A 282 5.76 9.60 18.92
C TYR A 282 5.33 8.38 19.73
N SER A 283 4.02 8.22 19.94
CA SER A 283 3.41 7.08 20.60
C SER A 283 2.03 6.75 20.03
N ILE A 284 1.38 5.71 20.56
CA ILE A 284 0.07 5.28 20.08
C ILE A 284 -1.03 6.26 20.47
N GLU A 285 -0.89 6.92 21.63
CA GLU A 285 -1.79 7.98 22.08
C GLU A 285 -1.67 9.25 21.22
N ASP A 286 -0.47 9.56 20.71
CA ASP A 286 -0.30 10.65 19.74
C ASP A 286 -0.98 10.32 18.40
N LEU A 287 -0.89 9.05 17.95
CA LEU A 287 -1.63 8.61 16.77
C LEU A 287 -3.15 8.73 17.00
N ALA A 288 -3.64 8.34 18.18
CA ALA A 288 -5.04 8.52 18.55
C ALA A 288 -5.44 10.00 18.54
N GLN A 289 -4.56 10.89 18.97
CA GLN A 289 -4.79 12.33 18.92
C GLN A 289 -4.88 12.83 17.47
N LEU A 290 -3.97 12.42 16.58
CA LEU A 290 -4.05 12.82 15.17
C LEU A 290 -5.32 12.25 14.49
N ILE A 291 -5.72 11.02 14.81
CA ILE A 291 -7.00 10.46 14.33
C ILE A 291 -8.16 11.35 14.79
N HIS A 292 -8.18 11.74 16.06
CA HIS A 292 -9.18 12.65 16.61
C HIS A 292 -9.17 14.01 15.91
N ASP A 293 -8.00 14.58 15.64
CA ASP A 293 -7.85 15.88 14.97
C ASP A 293 -8.44 15.85 13.55
N LEU A 294 -8.05 14.84 12.77
CA LEU A 294 -8.51 14.67 11.39
C LEU A 294 -10.01 14.40 11.32
N LYS A 295 -10.54 13.63 12.27
CA LYS A 295 -11.96 13.35 12.37
C LYS A 295 -12.77 14.58 12.78
N ASN A 296 -12.23 15.46 13.64
CA ASN A 296 -12.87 16.73 13.94
C ASN A 296 -12.94 17.64 12.70
N VAL A 297 -11.86 17.73 11.91
CA VAL A 297 -11.86 18.53 10.67
C VAL A 297 -12.87 17.99 9.64
N ASN A 298 -12.92 16.66 9.46
CA ASN A 298 -13.87 16.02 8.55
C ASN A 298 -14.57 14.82 9.21
N PRO A 299 -15.70 15.05 9.90
CA PRO A 299 -16.43 13.98 10.60
C PRO A 299 -16.97 12.87 9.69
N ALA A 300 -17.16 13.18 8.40
CA ALA A 300 -17.70 12.23 7.42
C ALA A 300 -16.64 11.25 6.89
N ALA A 301 -15.36 11.62 6.90
CA ALA A 301 -14.30 10.80 6.33
C ALA A 301 -13.91 9.63 7.24
N ARG A 302 -13.54 8.49 6.66
CA ARG A 302 -12.88 7.40 7.40
C ARG A 302 -11.42 7.75 7.64
N ILE A 303 -10.87 7.37 8.80
CA ILE A 303 -9.44 7.53 9.07
C ILE A 303 -8.72 6.21 8.82
N SER A 304 -7.79 6.23 7.86
CA SER A 304 -6.93 5.11 7.48
C SER A 304 -5.53 5.28 8.05
N VAL A 305 -4.91 4.21 8.55
CA VAL A 305 -3.49 4.19 8.91
C VAL A 305 -2.73 3.23 8.00
N LYS A 306 -1.69 3.72 7.31
CA LYS A 306 -0.86 2.89 6.43
C LYS A 306 0.41 2.43 7.14
N LEU A 307 0.49 1.12 7.37
CA LEU A 307 1.61 0.40 7.93
C LEU A 307 2.33 -0.42 6.85
N VAL A 308 3.48 -0.99 7.22
CA VAL A 308 4.23 -1.93 6.40
C VAL A 308 4.31 -3.24 7.13
N SER A 309 4.25 -4.34 6.37
CA SER A 309 4.46 -5.68 6.88
C SER A 309 5.85 -5.82 7.51
N GLU A 310 5.85 -6.15 8.79
CA GLU A 310 7.00 -6.59 9.58
C GLU A 310 6.49 -7.52 10.70
N VAL A 311 7.38 -8.30 11.31
CA VAL A 311 6.97 -9.13 12.46
C VAL A 311 6.56 -8.19 13.60
N GLY A 312 5.38 -8.43 14.18
CA GLY A 312 4.82 -7.60 15.26
C GLY A 312 3.83 -6.54 14.78
N VAL A 313 3.65 -6.36 13.46
CA VAL A 313 2.69 -5.41 12.90
C VAL A 313 1.26 -5.67 13.37
N GLY A 314 0.90 -6.93 13.69
CA GLY A 314 -0.43 -7.25 14.20
C GLY A 314 -0.72 -6.62 15.56
N THR A 315 0.30 -6.51 16.42
CA THR A 315 0.19 -5.82 17.72
C THR A 315 -0.01 -4.32 17.51
N VAL A 316 0.74 -3.72 16.57
CA VAL A 316 0.59 -2.31 16.20
C VAL A 316 -0.81 -2.06 15.64
N ALA A 317 -1.31 -2.93 14.76
CA ALA A 317 -2.64 -2.83 14.18
C ALA A 317 -3.76 -2.93 15.24
N ALA A 318 -3.59 -3.75 16.28
CA ALA A 318 -4.52 -3.77 17.41
C ALA A 318 -4.51 -2.44 18.19
N GLY A 319 -3.34 -1.82 18.37
CA GLY A 319 -3.23 -0.45 18.91
C GLY A 319 -3.95 0.57 18.03
N VAL A 320 -3.73 0.52 16.71
CA VAL A 320 -4.39 1.38 15.72
C VAL A 320 -5.92 1.26 15.78
N ALA A 321 -6.46 0.05 15.91
CA ALA A 321 -7.89 -0.16 16.07
C ALA A 321 -8.43 0.41 17.39
N LYS A 322 -7.67 0.31 18.49
CA LYS A 322 -8.01 0.94 19.77
C LYS A 322 -7.88 2.46 19.75
N ALA A 323 -7.03 3.00 18.88
CA ALA A 323 -6.89 4.43 18.60
C ALA A 323 -8.01 4.97 17.68
N HIS A 324 -9.08 4.19 17.45
CA HIS A 324 -10.27 4.55 16.68
C HIS A 324 -10.06 4.71 15.17
N ALA A 325 -8.98 4.17 14.59
CA ALA A 325 -8.88 4.13 13.13
C ALA A 325 -9.99 3.26 12.53
N ASP A 326 -10.60 3.73 11.44
CA ASP A 326 -11.65 3.03 10.70
C ASP A 326 -11.06 2.00 9.71
N HIS A 327 -9.82 2.23 9.29
CA HIS A 327 -9.14 1.43 8.26
C HIS A 327 -7.63 1.31 8.52
N VAL A 328 -7.03 0.16 8.20
CA VAL A 328 -5.59 -0.07 8.25
C VAL A 328 -5.11 -0.70 6.95
N THR A 329 -4.06 -0.16 6.34
CA THR A 329 -3.38 -0.76 5.18
C THR A 329 -2.12 -1.47 5.65
N ILE A 330 -1.95 -2.74 5.30
CA ILE A 330 -0.70 -3.48 5.45
C ILE A 330 -0.01 -3.55 4.09
N ALA A 331 1.06 -2.77 3.93
CA ALA A 331 1.82 -2.71 2.69
C ALA A 331 3.02 -3.68 2.70
N GLY A 332 3.17 -4.49 1.64
CA GLY A 332 4.33 -5.36 1.45
C GLY A 332 5.58 -4.60 0.98
N TYR A 333 6.74 -5.19 1.22
CA TYR A 333 8.05 -4.68 0.77
C TYR A 333 8.12 -4.46 -0.76
N ASP A 334 7.33 -5.20 -1.53
CA ASP A 334 7.27 -5.15 -3.00
C ASP A 334 6.44 -3.98 -3.54
N GLY A 335 6.06 -3.03 -2.69
CA GLY A 335 5.47 -1.75 -3.07
C GLY A 335 6.37 -0.89 -3.96
N GLY A 336 5.77 -0.14 -4.88
CA GLY A 336 6.48 0.78 -5.78
C GLY A 336 6.97 2.07 -5.10
N THR A 337 7.90 2.77 -5.75
CA THR A 337 8.33 4.12 -5.36
C THR A 337 8.86 4.92 -6.54
N GLY A 338 8.64 6.23 -6.53
CA GLY A 338 9.25 7.15 -7.49
C GLY A 338 10.72 7.45 -7.20
N ALA A 339 11.10 7.47 -5.91
CA ALA A 339 12.47 7.71 -5.45
C ALA A 339 12.70 7.11 -4.05
N SER A 340 13.72 6.26 -3.93
CA SER A 340 14.13 5.62 -2.68
C SER A 340 15.57 5.13 -2.78
N PRO A 341 16.32 5.06 -1.67
CA PRO A 341 17.58 4.33 -1.63
C PRO A 341 17.39 2.87 -2.02
N ILE A 342 18.30 2.35 -2.83
CA ILE A 342 18.28 0.96 -3.30
C ILE A 342 18.32 -0.03 -2.13
N THR A 343 19.08 0.29 -1.07
CA THR A 343 19.17 -0.55 0.13
C THR A 343 17.80 -0.74 0.79
N SER A 344 16.98 0.30 0.83
CA SER A 344 15.65 0.23 1.44
C SER A 344 14.65 -0.52 0.56
N ILE A 345 14.75 -0.39 -0.77
CA ILE A 345 13.93 -1.17 -1.72
C ILE A 345 14.19 -2.68 -1.59
N LYS A 346 15.44 -3.07 -1.27
CA LYS A 346 15.85 -4.49 -1.25
C LYS A 346 15.87 -5.14 0.12
N HIS A 347 16.01 -4.36 1.20
CA HIS A 347 16.36 -4.90 2.52
C HIS A 347 15.50 -4.34 3.66
N ALA A 348 14.34 -3.75 3.38
CA ALA A 348 13.44 -3.27 4.43
C ALA A 348 11.97 -3.62 4.12
N GLY A 349 11.25 -4.06 5.15
CA GLY A 349 9.89 -4.60 5.04
C GLY A 349 9.84 -6.09 4.70
N LEU A 350 8.68 -6.70 4.92
CA LEU A 350 8.40 -8.12 4.62
C LEU A 350 7.29 -8.26 3.56
N PRO A 351 7.09 -9.45 2.97
CA PRO A 351 5.91 -9.76 2.16
C PRO A 351 4.61 -9.41 2.88
N TRP A 352 3.62 -8.88 2.14
CA TRP A 352 2.35 -8.49 2.75
C TRP A 352 1.58 -9.71 3.27
N GLU A 353 1.79 -10.90 2.72
CA GLU A 353 1.13 -12.13 3.15
C GLU A 353 1.37 -12.41 4.64
N ILE A 354 2.60 -12.18 5.13
CA ILE A 354 2.98 -12.36 6.54
C ILE A 354 2.25 -11.35 7.43
N GLY A 355 2.46 -10.05 7.18
CA GLY A 355 1.89 -9.00 8.02
C GLY A 355 0.37 -8.93 7.96
N LEU A 356 -0.23 -9.28 6.80
CA LEU A 356 -1.68 -9.34 6.65
C LEU A 356 -2.28 -10.45 7.51
N ALA A 357 -1.72 -11.66 7.42
CA ALA A 357 -2.16 -12.79 8.22
C ALA A 357 -1.99 -12.49 9.72
N GLU A 358 -0.83 -11.98 10.13
CA GLU A 358 -0.57 -11.61 11.53
C GLU A 358 -1.55 -10.55 12.04
N THR A 359 -1.83 -9.53 11.22
CA THR A 359 -2.80 -8.47 11.53
C THR A 359 -4.21 -9.04 11.69
N HIS A 360 -4.67 -9.84 10.74
CA HIS A 360 -5.98 -10.48 10.80
C HIS A 360 -6.10 -11.36 12.05
N GLN A 361 -5.14 -12.25 12.27
CA GLN A 361 -5.11 -13.17 13.40
C GLN A 361 -5.16 -12.41 14.73
N THR A 362 -4.31 -11.38 14.89
CA THR A 362 -4.24 -10.59 16.12
C THR A 362 -5.54 -9.84 16.39
N LEU A 363 -6.14 -9.22 15.37
CA LEU A 363 -7.39 -8.47 15.51
C LEU A 363 -8.57 -9.39 15.86
N VAL A 364 -8.62 -10.60 15.31
CA VAL A 364 -9.66 -11.60 15.65
C VAL A 364 -9.48 -12.06 17.11
N LEU A 365 -8.27 -12.44 17.49
CA LEU A 365 -7.96 -12.88 18.87
C LEU A 365 -8.30 -11.80 19.92
N ASN A 366 -8.16 -10.53 19.57
CA ASN A 366 -8.49 -9.39 20.45
C ASN A 366 -9.94 -8.89 20.30
N ARG A 367 -10.78 -9.52 19.47
CA ARG A 367 -12.17 -9.07 19.17
C ARG A 367 -12.26 -7.63 18.66
N LEU A 368 -11.26 -7.20 17.90
CA LEU A 368 -11.18 -5.85 17.29
C LEU A 368 -11.47 -5.86 15.80
N ARG A 369 -11.43 -7.03 15.16
CA ARG A 369 -11.53 -7.17 13.70
C ARG A 369 -12.82 -6.59 13.10
N GLY A 370 -13.91 -6.59 13.86
CA GLY A 370 -15.18 -5.98 13.47
C GLY A 370 -15.09 -4.47 13.23
N ARG A 371 -14.26 -3.76 13.99
CA ARG A 371 -14.18 -2.28 14.09
C ARG A 371 -13.37 -1.62 12.99
N ILE A 372 -12.53 -2.39 12.30
CA ILE A 372 -11.53 -1.85 11.39
C ILE A 372 -11.49 -2.64 10.10
N SER A 373 -11.50 -1.91 8.97
CA SER A 373 -11.26 -2.49 7.65
C SER A 373 -9.77 -2.68 7.42
N VAL A 374 -9.35 -3.85 6.92
CA VAL A 374 -7.96 -4.21 6.65
C VAL A 374 -7.73 -4.24 5.14
N GLN A 375 -6.77 -3.47 4.64
CA GLN A 375 -6.38 -3.45 3.23
C GLN A 375 -5.02 -4.08 3.02
N ALA A 376 -4.90 -4.91 1.99
CA ALA A 376 -3.63 -5.41 1.50
C ALA A 376 -3.11 -4.54 0.33
N ASP A 377 -1.83 -4.16 0.38
CA ASP A 377 -1.13 -3.41 -0.68
C ASP A 377 0.29 -4.00 -0.83
N GLY A 378 0.91 -3.83 -2.00
CA GLY A 378 2.23 -4.40 -2.31
C GLY A 378 2.14 -5.43 -3.44
N GLY A 379 2.58 -5.04 -4.64
CA GLY A 379 2.70 -5.95 -5.77
C GLY A 379 1.45 -6.75 -6.14
N MET A 380 0.24 -6.21 -5.91
CA MET A 380 -1.03 -6.76 -6.38
C MET A 380 -1.14 -6.62 -7.90
N ARG A 381 -1.37 -7.72 -8.61
CA ARG A 381 -1.31 -7.79 -10.08
C ARG A 381 -2.51 -8.47 -10.71
N THR A 382 -3.08 -9.48 -10.05
CA THR A 382 -4.12 -10.36 -10.61
C THR A 382 -5.30 -10.53 -9.64
N GLY A 383 -6.42 -11.04 -10.12
CA GLY A 383 -7.55 -11.46 -9.27
C GLY A 383 -7.16 -12.59 -8.32
N ARG A 384 -6.23 -13.47 -8.72
CA ARG A 384 -5.64 -14.45 -7.80
C ARG A 384 -4.97 -13.80 -6.57
N ASP A 385 -4.22 -12.71 -6.76
CA ASP A 385 -3.61 -12.00 -5.62
C ASP A 385 -4.69 -11.45 -4.66
N VAL A 386 -5.79 -10.91 -5.21
CA VAL A 386 -6.94 -10.42 -4.43
C VAL A 386 -7.58 -11.54 -3.62
N VAL A 387 -7.84 -12.68 -4.24
CA VAL A 387 -8.46 -13.84 -3.56
C VAL A 387 -7.58 -14.35 -2.44
N ILE A 388 -6.27 -14.47 -2.66
CA ILE A 388 -5.34 -14.85 -1.57
C ILE A 388 -5.37 -13.83 -0.44
N GLY A 389 -5.33 -12.54 -0.75
CA GLY A 389 -5.43 -11.51 0.28
C GLY A 389 -6.75 -11.55 1.05
N ALA A 390 -7.87 -11.85 0.38
CA ALA A 390 -9.16 -12.04 1.03
C ALA A 390 -9.10 -13.22 2.01
N LEU A 391 -8.66 -14.40 1.55
CA LEU A 391 -8.54 -15.61 2.37
C LEU A 391 -7.56 -15.43 3.56
N LEU A 392 -6.55 -14.56 3.42
CA LEU A 392 -5.64 -14.17 4.51
C LEU A 392 -6.20 -13.05 5.41
N GLY A 393 -7.33 -12.42 5.05
CA GLY A 393 -8.09 -11.55 5.95
C GLY A 393 -8.32 -10.10 5.49
N ALA A 394 -7.99 -9.72 4.26
CA ALA A 394 -8.21 -8.36 3.73
C ALA A 394 -9.67 -8.11 3.29
N ASP A 395 -10.18 -6.92 3.61
CA ASP A 395 -11.46 -6.39 3.13
C ASP A 395 -11.32 -5.59 1.80
N GLU A 396 -10.19 -4.90 1.64
CA GLU A 396 -9.90 -3.96 0.55
C GLU A 396 -8.49 -4.19 -0.03
N PHE A 397 -8.23 -3.69 -1.25
CA PHE A 397 -6.99 -3.98 -2.01
C PHE A 397 -6.41 -2.75 -2.70
N GLY A 398 -5.12 -2.52 -2.47
CA GLY A 398 -4.36 -1.42 -3.08
C GLY A 398 -3.56 -1.85 -4.31
N PHE A 399 -3.68 -1.08 -5.40
CA PHE A 399 -2.97 -1.31 -6.66
C PHE A 399 -2.22 -0.05 -7.09
N ALA A 400 -0.89 -0.07 -7.09
CA ALA A 400 -0.09 1.08 -7.53
C ALA A 400 0.51 0.84 -8.92
N THR A 401 1.42 -0.13 -9.01
CA THR A 401 2.24 -0.32 -10.22
C THR A 401 1.45 -0.83 -11.43
N ALA A 402 0.50 -1.74 -11.23
CA ALA A 402 -0.29 -2.28 -12.35
C ALA A 402 -1.14 -1.19 -13.03
N PRO A 403 -1.90 -0.34 -12.33
CA PRO A 403 -2.57 0.81 -12.94
C PRO A 403 -1.62 1.77 -13.66
N LEU A 404 -0.41 2.02 -13.12
CA LEU A 404 0.58 2.83 -13.84
C LEU A 404 1.04 2.16 -15.15
N ILE A 405 1.22 0.84 -15.16
CA ILE A 405 1.54 0.08 -16.39
C ILE A 405 0.39 0.20 -17.40
N VAL A 406 -0.85 0.05 -16.95
CA VAL A 406 -2.06 0.22 -17.77
C VAL A 406 -2.11 1.61 -18.41
N THR A 407 -1.75 2.65 -17.65
CA THR A 407 -1.66 4.04 -18.17
C THR A 407 -0.41 4.32 -19.02
N GLY A 408 0.51 3.36 -19.18
CA GLY A 408 1.62 3.44 -20.13
C GLY A 408 3.02 3.18 -19.56
N CYS A 409 3.19 2.94 -18.26
CA CYS A 409 4.51 2.65 -17.70
C CYS A 409 5.14 1.38 -18.32
N ILE A 410 6.39 1.50 -18.74
CA ILE A 410 7.19 0.41 -19.36
C ILE A 410 8.27 -0.14 -18.43
N MET A 411 8.19 0.14 -17.12
CA MET A 411 9.12 -0.33 -16.09
C MET A 411 10.60 0.02 -16.31
N MET A 412 10.88 1.20 -16.89
CA MET A 412 12.26 1.67 -17.11
C MET A 412 13.04 1.98 -15.82
N ARG A 413 12.34 2.14 -14.67
CA ARG A 413 12.90 2.43 -13.34
C ARG A 413 13.74 3.72 -13.25
N LYS A 414 13.44 4.72 -14.09
CA LYS A 414 14.04 6.07 -14.09
C LYS A 414 13.13 7.16 -13.54
N CYS A 415 12.14 6.79 -12.71
CA CYS A 415 11.11 7.69 -12.19
C CYS A 415 11.68 8.92 -11.44
N HIS A 416 12.80 8.73 -10.74
CA HIS A 416 13.50 9.76 -9.98
C HIS A 416 14.29 10.74 -10.87
N LEU A 417 14.57 10.40 -12.14
CA LEU A 417 15.39 11.21 -13.03
C LEU A 417 14.59 12.27 -13.81
N ASN A 418 13.26 12.27 -13.70
CA ASN A 418 12.38 13.14 -14.50
C ASN A 418 12.45 12.90 -16.02
N THR A 419 12.94 11.72 -16.43
CA THR A 419 13.14 11.36 -17.85
C THR A 419 12.21 10.23 -18.29
N CYS A 420 11.00 10.19 -17.74
CA CYS A 420 10.01 9.17 -18.09
C CYS A 420 9.60 9.31 -19.57
N PRO A 421 9.88 8.32 -20.44
CA PRO A 421 9.70 8.47 -21.89
C PRO A 421 8.23 8.46 -22.34
N VAL A 422 7.31 8.10 -21.43
CA VAL A 422 5.88 7.88 -21.67
C VAL A 422 5.00 8.83 -20.84
N GLY A 423 5.58 9.90 -20.29
CA GLY A 423 4.82 10.94 -19.60
C GLY A 423 4.18 10.56 -18.26
N VAL A 424 4.50 9.37 -17.70
CA VAL A 424 3.91 8.89 -16.42
C VAL A 424 4.60 9.51 -15.20
N ALA A 425 5.92 9.37 -15.08
CA ALA A 425 6.68 9.73 -13.87
C ALA A 425 7.62 10.91 -14.11
N THR A 426 7.09 12.00 -14.67
CA THR A 426 7.85 13.20 -15.04
C THR A 426 7.01 14.47 -14.88
N GLN A 427 7.68 15.58 -14.56
CA GLN A 427 7.16 16.94 -14.59
C GLN A 427 7.67 17.74 -15.80
N ASP A 428 8.56 17.15 -16.61
CA ASP A 428 9.00 17.76 -17.87
C ASP A 428 7.80 17.92 -18.84
N PRO A 429 7.47 19.16 -19.28
CA PRO A 429 6.30 19.39 -20.12
C PRO A 429 6.33 18.64 -21.47
N GLU A 430 7.50 18.48 -22.07
CA GLU A 430 7.64 17.81 -23.36
C GLU A 430 7.46 16.30 -23.23
N LEU A 431 7.98 15.72 -22.14
CA LEU A 431 7.76 14.31 -21.85
C LEU A 431 6.31 14.03 -21.41
N ARG A 432 5.66 14.96 -20.68
CA ARG A 432 4.25 14.83 -20.29
C ARG A 432 3.31 14.76 -21.48
N ARG A 433 3.59 15.48 -22.57
CA ARG A 433 2.82 15.39 -23.84
C ARG A 433 2.79 13.99 -24.44
N ARG A 434 3.71 13.09 -24.04
CA ARG A 434 3.76 11.70 -24.50
C ARG A 434 2.86 10.76 -23.71
N PHE A 435 2.20 11.26 -22.66
CA PHE A 435 1.24 10.47 -21.90
C PHE A 435 0.03 10.13 -22.77
N SER A 436 -0.31 8.85 -22.83
CA SER A 436 -1.40 8.30 -23.66
C SER A 436 -2.37 7.42 -22.88
N GLY A 437 -2.23 7.39 -21.54
CA GLY A 437 -3.17 6.69 -20.67
C GLY A 437 -4.54 7.35 -20.72
N GLN A 438 -5.58 6.52 -20.65
CA GLN A 438 -6.97 6.98 -20.62
C GLN A 438 -7.69 6.33 -19.44
N PRO A 439 -8.69 6.99 -18.83
CA PRO A 439 -9.43 6.42 -17.70
C PRO A 439 -10.05 5.06 -18.03
N GLU A 440 -10.52 4.86 -19.26
CA GLU A 440 -11.15 3.64 -19.76
C GLU A 440 -10.22 2.42 -19.63
N HIS A 441 -8.92 2.59 -19.87
CA HIS A 441 -7.96 1.49 -19.73
C HIS A 441 -7.89 1.00 -18.27
N VAL A 442 -7.93 1.94 -17.32
CA VAL A 442 -7.88 1.65 -15.88
C VAL A 442 -9.21 1.04 -15.42
N VAL A 443 -10.34 1.54 -15.93
CA VAL A 443 -11.67 0.94 -15.72
C VAL A 443 -11.67 -0.53 -16.18
N ASN A 444 -11.23 -0.80 -17.40
CA ASN A 444 -11.17 -2.16 -17.95
C ASN A 444 -10.29 -3.07 -17.07
N PHE A 445 -9.12 -2.58 -16.63
CA PHE A 445 -8.24 -3.32 -15.74
C PHE A 445 -8.93 -3.78 -14.46
N PHE A 446 -9.63 -2.88 -13.76
CA PHE A 446 -10.29 -3.24 -12.50
C PHE A 446 -11.50 -4.16 -12.72
N PHE A 447 -12.24 -4.00 -13.82
CA PHE A 447 -13.29 -4.96 -14.16
C PHE A 447 -12.74 -6.34 -14.54
N PHE A 448 -11.58 -6.41 -15.19
CA PHE A 448 -10.91 -7.69 -15.43
C PHE A 448 -10.50 -8.39 -14.13
N ILE A 449 -9.89 -7.65 -13.20
CA ILE A 449 -9.54 -8.17 -11.88
C ILE A 449 -10.80 -8.66 -11.15
N ALA A 450 -11.87 -7.86 -11.15
CA ALA A 450 -13.13 -8.23 -10.51
C ALA A 450 -13.76 -9.48 -11.13
N GLU A 451 -13.73 -9.63 -12.46
CA GLU A 451 -14.27 -10.82 -13.12
C GLU A 451 -13.41 -12.07 -12.85
N GLU A 452 -12.08 -11.94 -12.80
CA GLU A 452 -11.21 -13.04 -12.37
C GLU A 452 -11.52 -13.45 -10.92
N VAL A 453 -11.75 -12.49 -10.03
CA VAL A 453 -12.17 -12.76 -8.64
C VAL A 453 -13.49 -13.53 -8.62
N ARG A 454 -14.49 -13.16 -9.43
CA ARG A 454 -15.78 -13.91 -9.51
C ARG A 454 -15.56 -15.35 -9.96
N GLN A 455 -14.67 -15.58 -10.93
CA GLN A 455 -14.33 -16.93 -11.38
C GLN A 455 -13.67 -17.76 -10.27
N TRP A 456 -12.83 -17.14 -9.42
CA TRP A 456 -12.28 -17.82 -8.26
C TRP A 456 -13.31 -18.06 -7.16
N MET A 457 -14.17 -17.09 -6.87
CA MET A 457 -15.29 -17.24 -5.92
C MET A 457 -16.19 -18.42 -6.29
N SER A 458 -16.49 -18.60 -7.59
CA SER A 458 -17.24 -19.74 -8.11
C SER A 458 -16.57 -21.06 -7.76
N LYS A 459 -15.29 -21.21 -8.10
CA LYS A 459 -14.51 -22.43 -7.85
C LYS A 459 -14.28 -22.72 -6.37
N LEU A 460 -14.26 -21.69 -5.53
CA LEU A 460 -14.07 -21.80 -4.09
C LEU A 460 -15.39 -21.98 -3.32
N GLY A 461 -16.54 -21.79 -3.97
CA GLY A 461 -17.86 -21.98 -3.38
C GLY A 461 -18.34 -20.80 -2.52
N PHE A 462 -18.05 -19.56 -2.91
CA PHE A 462 -18.47 -18.34 -2.20
C PHE A 462 -19.36 -17.46 -3.08
N ARG A 463 -20.49 -16.98 -2.55
CA ARG A 463 -21.43 -16.08 -3.25
C ARG A 463 -21.08 -14.62 -3.04
N THR A 464 -20.61 -14.29 -1.85
CA THR A 464 -20.19 -12.93 -1.48
C THR A 464 -18.73 -12.90 -1.06
N PHE A 465 -18.07 -11.77 -1.29
CA PHE A 465 -16.67 -11.56 -0.99
C PHE A 465 -16.41 -11.66 0.51
N ASN A 466 -17.36 -11.19 1.33
CA ASN A 466 -17.27 -11.28 2.79
C ASN A 466 -17.19 -12.72 3.28
N GLU A 467 -17.80 -13.70 2.59
CA GLU A 467 -17.70 -15.12 2.96
C GLU A 467 -16.27 -15.68 2.80
N MET A 468 -15.44 -15.06 1.95
CA MET A 468 -14.05 -15.46 1.75
C MET A 468 -13.11 -14.91 2.83
N ILE A 469 -13.45 -13.78 3.45
CA ILE A 469 -12.48 -13.04 4.27
C ILE A 469 -12.04 -13.87 5.48
N GLY A 470 -10.73 -14.14 5.57
CA GLY A 470 -10.14 -14.93 6.66
C GLY A 470 -10.31 -16.44 6.53
N ARG A 471 -10.82 -16.95 5.40
CA ARG A 471 -10.95 -18.39 5.10
C ARG A 471 -9.62 -19.03 4.69
N SER A 472 -8.59 -18.89 5.53
CA SER A 472 -7.26 -19.45 5.27
C SER A 472 -7.27 -20.99 5.16
N ASP A 473 -8.32 -21.66 5.64
CA ASP A 473 -8.56 -23.09 5.45
C ASP A 473 -8.67 -23.49 3.97
N ARG A 474 -9.05 -22.55 3.09
CA ARG A 474 -9.11 -22.72 1.62
C ARG A 474 -7.76 -22.54 0.92
N LEU A 475 -6.71 -22.27 1.66
CA LEU A 475 -5.34 -22.24 1.15
C LEU A 475 -4.58 -23.50 1.58
N ASP A 476 -3.70 -23.97 0.70
CA ASP A 476 -2.71 -24.98 1.02
C ASP A 476 -1.34 -24.57 0.48
N MET A 477 -0.28 -25.16 1.01
CA MET A 477 1.00 -25.12 0.33
C MET A 477 0.94 -26.05 -0.89
N ARG A 478 1.51 -25.61 -2.01
CA ARG A 478 1.59 -26.43 -3.23
C ARG A 478 2.27 -27.76 -2.91
N LYS A 479 1.61 -28.87 -3.26
CA LYS A 479 2.10 -30.23 -2.99
C LYS A 479 3.38 -30.59 -3.76
N ALA A 480 3.65 -29.93 -4.88
CA ALA A 480 4.77 -30.23 -5.78
C ALA A 480 5.79 -29.07 -5.88
N VAL A 481 6.38 -28.66 -4.76
CA VAL A 481 7.52 -27.72 -4.78
C VAL A 481 8.80 -28.48 -5.14
N LYS A 482 9.13 -28.51 -6.44
CA LYS A 482 10.36 -29.15 -6.95
C LYS A 482 11.65 -28.44 -6.52
N GLN A 483 11.56 -27.16 -6.14
CA GLN A 483 12.71 -26.35 -5.78
C GLN A 483 13.19 -26.73 -4.36
N TRP A 484 14.46 -27.14 -4.27
CA TRP A 484 15.07 -27.79 -3.10
C TRP A 484 15.18 -26.94 -1.81
N LYS A 485 15.16 -25.60 -1.91
CA LYS A 485 15.09 -24.68 -0.75
C LYS A 485 13.65 -24.35 -0.37
N ALA A 486 12.78 -24.14 -1.37
CA ALA A 486 11.39 -23.81 -1.17
C ALA A 486 10.61 -24.99 -0.55
N SER A 487 11.06 -26.24 -0.76
CA SER A 487 10.52 -27.41 -0.07
C SER A 487 10.78 -27.44 1.45
N LYS A 488 11.61 -26.52 1.96
CA LYS A 488 11.88 -26.34 3.39
C LYS A 488 11.06 -25.23 4.02
N ILE A 489 10.34 -24.45 3.23
CA ILE A 489 9.47 -23.39 3.73
C ILE A 489 8.27 -24.04 4.42
N ASP A 490 7.88 -23.48 5.57
CA ASP A 490 6.65 -23.79 6.29
C ASP A 490 5.80 -22.50 6.42
N LEU A 491 4.61 -22.51 5.82
CA LEU A 491 3.66 -21.41 5.90
C LEU A 491 2.52 -21.66 6.90
N SER A 492 2.60 -22.72 7.71
CA SER A 492 1.56 -23.10 8.67
C SER A 492 1.19 -21.97 9.64
N ARG A 493 2.18 -21.20 10.12
CA ARG A 493 1.98 -20.04 11.01
C ARG A 493 1.15 -18.94 10.34
N MET A 494 1.42 -18.67 9.07
CA MET A 494 0.68 -17.69 8.27
C MET A 494 -0.74 -18.17 7.94
N LEU A 495 -0.91 -19.48 7.71
CA LEU A 495 -2.21 -20.07 7.36
C LEU A 495 -3.09 -20.41 8.58
N TYR A 496 -2.57 -20.23 9.79
CA TYR A 496 -3.32 -20.46 11.02
C TYR A 496 -4.63 -19.66 11.06
N THR A 497 -5.72 -20.35 11.35
CA THR A 497 -7.05 -19.76 11.54
C THR A 497 -7.33 -19.66 13.05
N PRO A 498 -7.44 -18.44 13.62
CA PRO A 498 -7.80 -18.28 15.02
C PRO A 498 -9.21 -18.80 15.29
N PRO A 499 -9.46 -19.45 16.44
CA PRO A 499 -10.81 -19.84 16.82
C PRO A 499 -11.65 -18.59 17.07
N ALA A 500 -12.71 -18.41 16.28
CA ALA A 500 -13.68 -17.34 16.41
C ALA A 500 -15.05 -17.93 16.75
N GLY A 501 -15.60 -17.58 17.91
CA GLY A 501 -17.00 -17.91 18.24
C GLY A 501 -17.98 -17.13 17.36
N PRO A 502 -19.28 -17.49 17.35
CA PRO A 502 -20.29 -16.86 16.48
C PRO A 502 -20.37 -15.33 16.59
N ASP A 503 -20.06 -14.79 17.78
CA ASP A 503 -20.12 -13.34 18.05
C ASP A 503 -18.86 -12.59 17.61
N VAL A 504 -17.76 -13.29 17.31
CA VAL A 504 -16.47 -12.68 16.95
C VAL A 504 -16.45 -12.41 15.45
N ALA A 505 -16.38 -11.13 15.09
CA ALA A 505 -16.26 -10.71 13.70
C ALA A 505 -14.90 -11.14 13.10
N ILE A 506 -14.92 -11.61 11.86
CA ILE A 506 -13.73 -11.97 11.07
C ILE A 506 -13.42 -10.93 9.96
N TYR A 507 -14.38 -10.06 9.66
CA TYR A 507 -14.25 -8.94 8.72
C TYR A 507 -14.90 -7.68 9.30
N ASN A 508 -14.68 -6.52 8.66
CA ASN A 508 -15.23 -5.25 9.14
C ASN A 508 -16.76 -5.22 9.01
N ARG A 509 -17.47 -5.01 10.13
CA ARG A 509 -18.94 -4.99 10.17
C ARG A 509 -19.53 -3.86 11.00
N GLU A 510 -18.70 -3.11 11.71
CA GLU A 510 -19.12 -2.00 12.57
C GLU A 510 -18.30 -0.74 12.27
N ARG A 511 -18.85 0.41 12.65
CA ARG A 511 -18.16 1.71 12.58
C ARG A 511 -17.53 2.01 13.94
N GLN A 512 -16.43 2.75 13.94
CA GLN A 512 -15.84 3.26 15.16
C GLN A 512 -16.70 4.39 15.74
N ASP A 513 -16.85 4.40 17.06
CA ASP A 513 -17.30 5.59 17.78
C ASP A 513 -16.08 6.49 18.03
N HIS A 514 -16.11 7.71 17.49
CA HIS A 514 -15.02 8.68 17.59
C HIS A 514 -15.23 9.69 18.74
N GLY A 515 -16.33 9.58 19.50
CA GLY A 515 -16.64 10.46 20.63
C GLY A 515 -16.89 11.93 20.24
N LEU A 516 -17.21 12.21 18.97
CA LEU A 516 -17.33 13.57 18.44
C LEU A 516 -18.53 14.33 19.00
N ASP A 517 -19.55 13.64 19.52
CA ASP A 517 -20.73 14.27 20.12
C ASP A 517 -20.38 15.16 21.33
N GLN A 518 -19.22 14.91 21.95
CA GLN A 518 -18.72 15.68 23.10
C GLN A 518 -17.82 16.86 22.69
N ALA A 519 -17.58 17.07 21.40
CA ALA A 519 -16.70 18.14 20.92
C ALA A 519 -17.29 19.52 21.26
N LEU A 520 -16.47 20.40 21.86
CA LEU A 520 -16.85 21.78 22.18
C LEU A 520 -17.27 22.56 20.91
N ASP A 521 -16.71 22.18 19.77
CA ASP A 521 -16.99 22.79 18.47
C ASP A 521 -18.47 22.78 18.07
N HIS A 522 -19.29 21.85 18.56
CA HIS A 522 -20.74 21.90 18.30
C HIS A 522 -21.35 23.21 18.81
N GLN A 523 -20.89 23.69 19.97
CA GLN A 523 -21.32 24.98 20.52
C GLN A 523 -20.74 26.15 19.73
N LEU A 524 -19.49 26.04 19.26
CA LEU A 524 -18.85 27.07 18.44
C LEU A 524 -19.55 27.21 17.08
N ILE A 525 -19.90 26.10 16.43
CA ILE A 525 -20.62 26.07 15.16
C ILE A 525 -22.00 26.70 15.32
N ALA A 526 -22.75 26.32 16.37
CA ALA A 526 -24.06 26.91 16.64
C ALA A 526 -24.00 28.44 16.83
N GLN A 527 -23.00 28.94 17.55
CA GLN A 527 -22.80 30.38 17.75
C GLN A 527 -22.24 31.09 16.51
N ALA A 528 -21.48 30.38 15.66
CA ALA A 528 -20.90 30.90 14.42
C ALA A 528 -21.87 30.88 13.23
N GLN A 529 -23.11 30.44 13.39
CA GLN A 529 -24.09 30.34 12.29
C GLN A 529 -24.25 31.64 11.48
N PRO A 530 -24.29 32.85 12.08
CA PRO A 530 -24.35 34.10 11.32
C PRO A 530 -23.13 34.29 10.39
N ALA A 531 -21.94 33.85 10.81
CA ALA A 531 -20.74 33.87 9.98
C ALA A 531 -20.79 32.80 8.87
N LEU A 532 -21.23 31.58 9.20
CA LEU A 532 -21.28 30.44 8.28
C LEU A 532 -22.35 30.57 7.19
N GLU A 533 -23.44 31.28 7.44
CA GLU A 533 -24.52 31.44 6.46
C GLU A 533 -24.47 32.79 5.75
N LYS A 534 -24.22 33.87 6.51
CA LYS A 534 -24.38 35.25 6.03
C LYS A 534 -23.06 36.00 5.93
N ARG A 535 -21.92 35.36 6.24
CA ARG A 535 -20.58 35.98 6.27
C ARG A 535 -20.51 37.21 7.17
N GLN A 536 -21.26 37.20 8.27
CA GLN A 536 -21.23 38.26 9.28
C GLN A 536 -20.12 37.99 10.30
N ALA A 537 -19.43 39.04 10.74
CA ALA A 537 -18.44 38.90 11.81
C ALA A 537 -19.14 38.50 13.12
N VAL A 538 -18.57 37.53 13.82
CA VAL A 538 -19.05 37.04 15.13
C VAL A 538 -17.90 37.06 16.14
N GLN A 539 -18.24 37.26 17.42
CA GLN A 539 -17.32 37.13 18.54
C GLN A 539 -17.90 36.12 19.53
N ILE A 540 -17.13 35.09 19.86
CA ILE A 540 -17.54 33.99 20.73
C ILE A 540 -16.58 33.93 21.92
N SER A 541 -17.11 33.85 23.14
CA SER A 541 -16.34 33.63 24.37
C SER A 541 -16.80 32.33 25.01
N THR A 542 -15.87 31.43 25.30
CA THR A 542 -16.17 30.13 25.91
C THR A 542 -15.02 29.69 26.82
N GLU A 543 -15.33 28.85 27.81
CA GLU A 543 -14.32 28.24 28.70
C GLU A 543 -13.69 27.02 28.00
N ILE A 544 -12.35 26.94 28.02
CA ILE A 544 -11.58 25.82 27.47
C ILE A 544 -10.77 25.18 28.59
N ARG A 545 -10.84 23.85 28.69
CA ARG A 545 -10.05 23.03 29.63
C ARG A 545 -9.18 22.03 28.87
N ASN A 546 -8.25 21.39 29.58
CA ASN A 546 -7.29 20.45 28.98
C ASN A 546 -7.92 19.22 28.29
N TYR A 547 -9.14 18.82 28.66
CA TYR A 547 -9.87 17.74 28.01
C TYR A 547 -10.58 18.18 26.72
N ASN A 548 -10.71 19.49 26.48
CA ASN A 548 -11.21 20.03 25.22
C ASN A 548 -10.07 20.02 24.20
N ARG A 549 -9.99 18.94 23.43
CA ARG A 549 -8.95 18.75 22.41
C ARG A 549 -9.45 19.25 21.06
N THR A 550 -8.51 19.71 20.22
CA THR A 550 -8.78 20.09 18.83
C THR A 550 -9.85 21.18 18.65
N VAL A 551 -9.96 22.09 19.61
CA VAL A 551 -10.99 23.15 19.60
C VAL A 551 -10.84 24.05 18.37
N GLY A 552 -11.95 24.26 17.66
CA GLY A 552 -12.06 25.09 16.45
C GLY A 552 -11.81 24.32 15.15
N ALA A 553 -11.32 23.07 15.19
CA ALA A 553 -11.02 22.31 13.98
C ALA A 553 -12.28 21.88 13.21
N MET A 554 -13.35 21.50 13.91
CA MET A 554 -14.60 21.13 13.25
C MET A 554 -15.29 22.37 12.68
N LEU A 555 -15.26 23.50 13.40
CA LEU A 555 -15.69 24.78 12.85
C LEU A 555 -14.88 25.17 11.61
N SER A 556 -13.55 24.99 11.63
CA SER A 556 -12.69 25.23 10.47
C SER A 556 -13.08 24.36 9.28
N GLY A 557 -13.42 23.09 9.54
CA GLY A 557 -13.96 22.18 8.54
C GLY A 557 -15.26 22.71 7.91
N GLU A 558 -16.19 23.18 8.74
CA GLU A 558 -17.46 23.77 8.26
C GLU A 558 -17.27 25.05 7.44
N VAL A 559 -16.28 25.88 7.78
CA VAL A 559 -15.88 27.05 6.98
C VAL A 559 -15.32 26.59 5.63
N ALA A 560 -14.35 25.68 5.64
CA ALA A 560 -13.68 25.21 4.42
C ALA A 560 -14.64 24.48 3.47
N LYS A 561 -15.62 23.72 3.98
CA LYS A 561 -16.66 23.09 3.14
C LYS A 561 -17.51 24.11 2.37
N ARG A 562 -17.81 25.26 2.99
CA ARG A 562 -18.67 26.29 2.39
C ARG A 562 -17.91 27.24 1.47
N TYR A 563 -16.67 27.56 1.83
CA TYR A 563 -15.95 28.67 1.23
C TYR A 563 -14.58 28.30 0.65
N GLY A 564 -14.14 27.05 0.79
CA GLY A 564 -12.80 26.63 0.40
C GLY A 564 -11.72 27.26 1.27
N HIS A 565 -10.50 27.36 0.73
CA HIS A 565 -9.39 28.06 1.36
C HIS A 565 -9.45 29.59 1.09
N ALA A 566 -10.59 30.22 1.40
CA ALA A 566 -10.84 31.65 1.19
C ALA A 566 -10.27 32.54 2.31
#